data_AF-A0A3S4J9T0-F1
#
_entry.id   AF-A0A3S4J9T0-F1
#
_cell.length_a   1.000
_cell.length_b   1.000
_cell.length_c   1.000
_cell.angle_alpha   90.00
_cell.angle_beta   90.00
_cell.angle_gamma   90.00
#
_symmetry.space_group_name_H-M   'P 1'
#
loop_
_entity.id
_entity.type
_entity.pdbx_description
1 polymer ?
#
loop_
_entity_poly.entity_id
_entity_poly.type
_entity_poly.pdbx_seq_one_letter_code
_entity_poly.pdbx_strand_id
1 'polypeptide(L)'
;MLNGIRDKGLAVLNWTPEAEQFRLRLHCAAKWLPEYDWPAVDEASLLATLENWLLPHMTGVQSLRGLKSLNVNQALRGLLDYAPAATSG
;
A
#
# COMPACT_ATOMS: atom_id res chain seq x y z
N MET A 1 -0.55 6.66 14.85
CA MET A 1 0.06 5.42 14.33
C MET A 1 0.57 5.58 12.91
N LEU A 2 -0.25 6.06 11.96
CA LEU A 2 0.19 6.31 10.57
C LEU A 2 1.41 7.24 10.47
N ASN A 3 1.45 8.31 11.27
CA ASN A 3 2.63 9.19 11.34
C ASN A 3 3.90 8.45 11.81
N GLY A 4 3.77 7.43 12.67
CA GLY A 4 4.91 6.61 13.07
C GLY A 4 5.38 5.66 11.96
N ILE A 5 4.51 5.28 11.03
CA ILE A 5 4.88 4.55 9.81
C ILE A 5 5.57 5.49 8.82
N ARG A 6 5.09 6.74 8.68
CA ARG A 6 5.74 7.77 7.87
C ARG A 6 7.15 8.08 8.32
N ASP A 7 7.36 8.19 9.63
CA ASP A 7 8.66 8.47 10.23
C ASP A 7 9.64 7.29 10.07
N LYS A 8 9.16 6.04 10.24
CA LYS A 8 10.01 4.84 10.21
C LYS A 8 10.10 4.14 8.85
N GLY A 9 9.31 4.58 7.88
CA GLY A 9 9.16 3.95 6.57
C GLY A 9 8.33 2.66 6.59
N LEU A 10 8.12 2.10 5.39
CA LEU A 10 7.27 0.91 5.19
C LEU A 10 7.83 -0.37 5.81
N ALA A 11 9.11 -0.40 6.20
CA ALA A 11 9.78 -1.55 6.80
C ALA A 11 9.16 -2.00 8.15
N VAL A 12 8.39 -1.12 8.80
CA VAL A 12 7.65 -1.48 10.03
C VAL A 12 6.50 -2.45 9.77
N LEU A 13 6.01 -2.54 8.53
CA LEU A 13 4.97 -3.48 8.13
C LEU A 13 5.54 -4.89 7.91
N ASN A 14 4.65 -5.88 7.84
CA ASN A 14 5.04 -7.26 7.52
C ASN A 14 5.01 -7.52 6.01
N TRP A 15 6.14 -7.29 5.35
CA TRP A 15 6.32 -7.60 3.93
C TRP A 15 6.62 -9.08 3.76
N THR A 16 5.59 -9.86 3.45
CA THR A 16 5.77 -11.26 3.04
C THR A 16 6.27 -11.31 1.60
N PRO A 17 6.93 -12.40 1.17
CA PRO A 17 7.36 -12.56 -0.21
C PRO A 17 6.23 -12.35 -1.23
N GLU A 18 5.01 -12.78 -0.90
CA GLU A 18 3.84 -12.57 -1.76
C GLU A 18 3.44 -11.09 -1.85
N ALA A 19 3.51 -10.34 -0.74
CA ALA A 19 3.21 -8.90 -0.74
C ALA A 19 4.24 -8.12 -1.58
N GLU A 20 5.53 -8.44 -1.44
CA GLU A 20 6.58 -7.82 -2.24
C GLU A 20 6.43 -8.15 -3.73
N GLN A 21 6.18 -9.41 -4.08
CA GLN A 21 5.97 -9.82 -5.46
C GLN A 21 4.74 -9.15 -6.08
N PHE A 22 3.65 -9.00 -5.32
CA PHE A 22 2.46 -8.30 -5.79
C PHE A 22 2.72 -6.81 -6.02
N ARG A 23 3.44 -6.13 -5.11
CA ARG A 23 3.87 -4.74 -5.29
C ARG A 23 4.73 -4.57 -6.54
N LEU A 24 5.67 -5.48 -6.78
CA LEU A 24 6.50 -5.46 -7.99
C LEU A 24 5.68 -5.65 -9.27
N ARG A 25 4.69 -6.55 -9.25
CA ARG A 25 3.78 -6.73 -10.38
C ARG A 25 2.97 -5.47 -10.69
N LEU A 26 2.46 -4.78 -9.67
CA LEU A 26 1.76 -3.51 -9.84
C LEU A 26 2.69 -2.43 -10.43
N HIS A 27 3.93 -2.35 -9.93
CA HIS A 27 4.93 -1.42 -10.45
C HIS A 27 5.27 -1.69 -11.92
N CYS A 28 5.41 -2.96 -12.30
CA CYS A 28 5.63 -3.34 -13.69
C CYS A 28 4.39 -3.07 -14.55
N ALA A 29 3.19 -3.34 -14.04
CA ALA A 29 1.94 -3.07 -14.76
C ALA A 29 1.79 -1.58 -15.06
N ALA A 30 2.03 -0.70 -14.08
CA ALA A 30 2.02 0.75 -14.27
C ALA A 30 3.03 1.23 -15.35
N LYS A 31 4.16 0.53 -15.50
CA LYS A 31 5.19 0.84 -16.50
C LYS A 31 4.90 0.30 -17.89
N TRP A 32 4.34 -0.91 -17.97
CA TRP A 32 4.12 -1.62 -19.24
C TRP A 32 2.75 -1.36 -19.84
N LEU A 33 1.77 -0.99 -19.02
CA LEU A 33 0.39 -0.75 -19.40
C LEU A 33 -0.08 0.63 -18.88
N PRO A 34 0.60 1.73 -19.28
CA PRO A 34 0.30 3.08 -18.79
C PRO A 34 -1.07 3.61 -19.23
N GLU A 35 -1.74 2.93 -20.17
CA GLU A 35 -3.10 3.25 -20.60
C GLU A 35 -4.19 2.89 -19.58
N TYR A 36 -3.84 2.16 -18.51
CA TYR A 36 -4.74 1.87 -17.39
C TYR A 36 -4.31 2.62 -16.13
N ASP A 37 -5.28 2.94 -15.28
CA ASP A 37 -5.09 3.66 -14.02
C ASP A 37 -4.54 2.76 -12.91
N TRP A 38 -3.29 2.33 -13.05
CA TRP A 38 -2.61 1.55 -12.01
C TRP A 38 -2.27 2.43 -10.80
N PRO A 39 -2.44 1.92 -9.57
CA PRO A 39 -2.05 2.65 -8.38
C PRO A 39 -0.53 2.81 -8.31
N ALA A 40 -0.08 3.99 -7.86
CA ALA A 40 1.33 4.22 -7.58
C ALA A 40 1.76 3.46 -6.31
N VAL A 41 2.74 2.56 -6.47
CA VAL A 41 3.20 1.62 -5.42
C VAL A 41 4.67 1.80 -5.04
N ASP A 42 5.28 2.93 -5.42
CA ASP A 42 6.56 3.34 -4.87
C ASP A 42 6.42 3.72 -3.38
N GLU A 43 7.55 3.77 -2.68
CA GLU A 43 7.56 4.01 -1.23
C GLU A 43 6.92 5.35 -0.85
N ALA A 44 7.17 6.41 -1.61
CA ALA A 44 6.65 7.74 -1.31
C ALA A 44 5.12 7.76 -1.48
N SER A 45 4.61 7.20 -2.58
CA SER A 45 3.18 7.10 -2.85
C SER A 45 2.44 6.27 -1.81
N LEU A 46 3.00 5.13 -1.39
CA LEU A 46 2.40 4.28 -0.37
C LEU A 46 2.38 4.94 1.01
N LEU A 47 3.42 5.71 1.37
CA LEU A 47 3.45 6.48 2.63
C LEU A 47 2.49 7.68 2.63
N ALA A 48 2.31 8.31 1.47
CA ALA A 48 1.38 9.42 1.30
C ALA A 48 -0.09 8.95 1.40
N THR A 49 -0.39 7.73 0.95
CA THR A 49 -1.76 7.20 0.83
C THR A 49 -2.12 6.15 1.89
N LEU A 50 -1.39 6.07 3.01
CA LEU A 50 -1.63 5.09 4.08
C LEU A 50 -3.08 5.05 4.58
N GLU A 51 -3.75 6.19 4.66
CA GLU A 51 -5.16 6.31 5.04
C GLU A 51 -6.10 5.58 4.07
N ASN A 52 -5.71 5.44 2.82
CA ASN A 52 -6.57 4.86 1.78
C ASN A 52 -6.41 3.33 1.74
N TRP A 53 -5.16 2.84 1.79
CA TRP A 53 -4.89 1.41 1.55
C TRP A 53 -4.58 0.61 2.82
N LEU A 54 -4.03 1.25 3.86
CA LEU A 54 -3.61 0.56 5.08
C LEU A 54 -4.65 0.72 6.20
N LEU A 55 -5.15 1.93 6.42
CA LEU A 55 -6.07 2.25 7.52
C LEU A 55 -7.32 1.35 7.58
N PRO A 56 -7.99 0.98 6.46
CA PRO A 56 -9.14 0.07 6.51
C PRO A 56 -8.80 -1.31 7.08
N HIS A 57 -7.53 -1.73 6.98
CA HIS A 57 -7.04 -3.02 7.47
C HIS A 57 -6.44 -2.94 8.88
N MET A 58 -6.38 -1.74 9.49
CA MET A 58 -5.80 -1.52 10.82
C MET A 58 -6.77 -1.73 11.98
N THR A 59 -7.96 -2.26 11.73
CA THR A 59 -8.96 -2.55 12.75
C THR A 59 -8.37 -3.44 13.86
N GLY A 60 -8.39 -2.94 15.10
CA GLY A 60 -7.85 -3.64 16.27
C GLY A 60 -6.33 -3.48 16.49
N VAL A 61 -5.61 -2.82 15.60
CA VAL A 61 -4.18 -2.53 15.80
C VAL A 61 -4.03 -1.23 16.60
N GLN A 62 -3.33 -1.30 17.74
CA GLN A 62 -3.17 -0.16 18.64
C GLN A 62 -1.69 0.21 18.92
N SER A 63 -0.74 -0.47 18.27
CA SER A 63 0.70 -0.23 18.49
C SER A 63 1.53 -0.50 17.24
N LEU A 64 2.74 0.07 17.19
CA LEU A 64 3.71 -0.20 16.11
C LEU A 64 4.09 -1.68 16.02
N ARG A 65 4.15 -2.40 17.16
CA ARG A 65 4.40 -3.85 17.16
C ARG A 65 3.26 -4.62 16.51
N GLY A 66 2.01 -4.19 16.73
CA GLY A 66 0.82 -4.78 16.10
C GLY A 66 0.78 -4.60 14.59
N LEU A 67 1.55 -3.67 14.00
CA LEU A 67 1.63 -3.53 12.54
C LEU A 67 2.16 -4.79 11.85
N LYS A 68 2.94 -5.62 12.55
CA LYS A 68 3.45 -6.88 12.01
C LYS A 68 2.37 -7.94 11.82
N SER A 69 1.20 -7.82 12.43
CA SER A 69 0.07 -8.72 12.18
C SER A 69 -0.77 -8.33 10.97
N LEU A 70 -0.51 -7.17 10.36
CA LEU A 70 -1.24 -6.71 9.18
C LEU A 70 -0.91 -7.56 7.96
N ASN A 71 -1.95 -7.96 7.22
CA ASN A 71 -1.78 -8.61 5.93
C ASN A 71 -1.58 -7.54 4.84
N VAL A 72 -0.31 -7.21 4.58
CA VAL A 72 0.07 -6.19 3.58
C VAL A 72 -0.38 -6.59 2.17
N ASN A 73 -0.39 -7.88 1.83
CA ASN A 73 -0.85 -8.34 0.52
C ASN A 73 -2.33 -8.02 0.29
N GLN A 74 -3.19 -8.32 1.26
CA GLN A 74 -4.61 -7.94 1.24
C GLN A 74 -4.80 -6.43 1.12
N ALA A 75 -4.03 -5.65 1.90
CA ALA A 75 -4.10 -4.19 1.87
C ALA A 75 -3.70 -3.62 0.50
N LEU A 76 -2.65 -4.16 -0.14
CA LEU A 76 -2.26 -3.78 -1.50
C LEU A 76 -3.29 -4.19 -2.54
N ARG A 77 -3.98 -5.33 -2.38
CA ARG A 77 -5.04 -5.73 -3.31
C ARG A 77 -6.22 -4.77 -3.28
N GLY A 78 -6.55 -4.24 -2.11
CA GLY A 78 -7.58 -3.22 -1.96
C GLY A 78 -7.30 -1.93 -2.75
N LEU A 79 -6.04 -1.65 -3.14
CA LEU A 79 -5.73 -0.53 -4.03
C LEU A 79 -6.35 -0.68 -5.43
N LEU A 80 -6.50 -1.91 -5.92
CA LEU A 80 -7.11 -2.16 -7.23
C LEU A 80 -8.63 -1.99 -7.18
N ASP A 81 -9.24 -2.33 -6.05
CA ASP A 81 -10.69 -2.17 -5.84
C ASP A 81 -11.06 -0.69 -5.62
N TYR A 82 -10.14 0.09 -5.06
CA TYR A 82 -10.36 1.49 -4.72
C TYR A 82 -10.00 2.48 -5.85
N ALA A 83 -9.35 2.06 -6.94
CA ALA A 83 -8.76 2.93 -7.95
C ALA A 83 -9.62 4.18 -8.25
N PRO A 84 -9.30 5.35 -7.66
CA PRO A 84 -10.06 6.55 -7.93
C PRO A 84 -9.74 6.92 -9.37
N ALA A 85 -10.77 6.98 -10.21
CA ALA A 85 -10.65 7.39 -11.61
C ALA A 85 -9.70 8.58 -11.68
N ALA A 86 -8.60 8.42 -12.43
CA ALA A 86 -7.54 9.41 -12.49
C ALA A 86 -8.16 10.78 -12.71
N THR A 87 -8.01 11.68 -11.72
CA THR A 87 -8.47 13.06 -11.87
C THR A 87 -7.57 13.67 -12.94
N SER A 88 -8.13 13.72 -14.15
CA SER A 88 -7.53 14.31 -15.33
C SER A 88 -7.34 15.80 -15.04
N GLY A 89 -6.09 16.24 -15.02
CA GLY A 89 -5.70 17.65 -15.04
C GLY A 89 -5.27 18.05 -16.44
#